data_AF-A0A640QKI4-F1
#
_entry.id   AF-A0A640QKI4-F1
#
_cell.length_a   1.000
_cell.length_b   1.000
_cell.length_c   1.000
_cell.angle_alpha   90.00
_cell.angle_beta   90.00
_cell.angle_gamma   90.00
#
_symmetry.space_group_name_H-M   'P 1'
#
loop_
_entity.id
_entity.type
_entity.pdbx_description
1 polymer ?
#
loop_
_entity_poly.entity_id
_entity_poly.type
_entity_poly.pdbx_seq_one_letter_code
_entity_poly.pdbx_strand_id
1 'polypeptide(L)'
;MLEKLKIEQAYWEEQGIRFLIKTEKDFPLDLRKNLQWLHQPQWYQTPDHLLRAFAAEFMELFTRYPNDRLADIAEYLEFNTKLARLQEGNGLMLLRQLFAKHYLTFDLMVYFTRLKGRDISFNTGKVMQGRVS
;
A
#
# COMPACT_ATOMS: atom_id res chain seq x y z
N MET A 1 4.59 30.64 2.29
CA MET A 1 3.88 29.47 2.85
C MET A 1 2.93 29.86 3.99
N LEU A 2 3.35 30.70 4.95
CA LEU A 2 2.51 31.13 6.07
C LEU A 2 1.29 31.99 5.66
N GLU A 3 1.43 32.87 4.67
CA GLU A 3 0.33 33.77 4.24
C GLU A 3 -0.88 33.01 3.68
N LYS A 4 -0.65 31.99 2.84
CA LYS A 4 -1.73 31.14 2.30
C LYS A 4 -2.48 30.42 3.42
N LEU A 5 -1.76 29.93 4.43
CA LEU A 5 -2.36 29.25 5.59
C LEU A 5 -3.22 30.19 6.43
N LYS A 6 -2.81 31.46 6.59
CA LYS A 6 -3.62 32.48 7.28
C LYS A 6 -4.91 32.79 6.54
N ILE A 7 -4.87 32.86 5.21
CA ILE A 7 -6.06 33.09 4.38
C ILE A 7 -7.02 31.89 4.49
N GLU A 8 -6.52 30.66 4.39
CA GLU A 8 -7.34 29.45 4.56
C GLU A 8 -7.94 29.37 5.97
N GLN A 9 -7.16 29.66 7.00
CA GLN A 9 -7.64 29.69 8.38
C GLN A 9 -8.82 30.67 8.55
N ALA A 10 -8.66 31.92 8.10
CA ALA A 10 -9.70 32.93 8.19
C ALA A 10 -10.98 32.51 7.45
N TYR A 11 -10.83 31.93 6.25
CA TYR A 11 -11.96 31.41 5.48
C TYR A 11 -12.75 30.33 6.23
N TRP A 12 -12.08 29.34 6.82
CA TRP A 12 -12.76 28.27 7.54
C TRP A 12 -13.39 28.76 8.86
N GLU A 13 -12.72 29.69 9.56
CA GLU A 13 -13.24 30.31 10.78
C GLU A 13 -14.51 31.13 10.52
N GLU A 14 -14.57 31.87 9.40
CA GLU A 14 -15.78 32.58 8.95
C GLU A 14 -16.97 31.63 8.71
N GLN A 15 -16.70 30.40 8.25
CA GLN A 15 -17.72 29.36 8.07
C GLN A 15 -18.07 28.61 9.37
N GLY A 16 -17.47 28.98 10.51
CA GLY A 16 -17.64 28.29 11.79
C GLY A 16 -16.97 26.91 11.85
N ILE A 17 -16.02 26.62 10.95
CA ILE A 17 -15.32 25.34 10.86
C ILE A 17 -13.94 25.46 11.49
N ARG A 18 -13.60 24.54 12.40
CA ARG A 18 -12.30 24.53 13.07
C ARG A 18 -11.17 24.18 12.09
N PHE A 19 -10.30 25.14 11.79
CA PHE A 19 -9.08 24.91 11.01
C PHE A 19 -7.95 24.36 11.89
N LEU A 20 -7.32 23.28 11.44
CA LEU A 20 -6.18 22.66 12.13
C LEU A 20 -5.10 22.31 11.13
N ILE A 21 -3.88 22.75 11.38
CA ILE A 21 -2.70 22.33 10.61
C ILE A 21 -2.21 21.02 11.21
N LYS A 22 -2.14 19.98 10.38
CA LYS A 22 -1.54 18.68 10.73
C LYS A 22 -0.27 18.48 9.92
N THR A 23 0.79 18.12 10.62
CA THR A 23 2.09 17.76 10.07
C THR A 23 2.28 16.25 10.21
N GLU A 24 3.28 15.66 9.54
CA GLU A 24 3.59 14.23 9.71
C GLU A 24 3.77 13.84 11.19
N LYS A 25 4.34 14.73 12.01
CA LYS A 25 4.60 14.49 13.44
C LYS A 25 3.33 14.29 14.26
N ASP A 26 2.19 14.75 13.77
CA ASP A 26 0.88 14.59 14.42
C ASP A 26 0.28 13.19 14.25
N PHE A 27 0.92 12.34 13.44
CA PHE A 27 0.47 10.97 13.16
C PHE A 27 1.28 9.93 13.95
N PRO A 28 0.66 8.77 14.29
CA PRO A 28 1.36 7.67 14.94
C PRO A 28 2.63 7.26 14.20
N LEU A 29 3.64 6.84 14.95
CA LEU A 29 4.94 6.45 14.39
C LEU A 29 4.81 5.37 13.31
N ASP A 30 3.94 4.37 13.55
CA ASP A 30 3.75 3.26 12.62
C ASP A 30 3.10 3.71 11.31
N LEU A 31 2.11 4.61 11.36
CA LEU A 31 1.52 5.23 10.17
C LEU A 31 2.58 5.98 9.35
N ARG A 32 3.41 6.80 10.00
CA ARG A 32 4.51 7.51 9.32
C ARG A 32 5.49 6.55 8.65
N LYS A 33 5.92 5.50 9.36
CA LYS A 33 6.84 4.50 8.80
C LYS A 33 6.22 3.75 7.62
N ASN A 34 4.93 3.43 7.69
CA ASN A 34 4.20 2.81 6.58
C ASN A 34 4.10 3.73 5.37
N LEU A 35 3.79 5.02 5.56
CA LEU A 35 3.75 5.99 4.47
C LEU A 35 5.13 6.17 3.82
N GLN A 36 6.20 6.27 4.61
CA GLN A 36 7.58 6.31 4.09
C GLN A 36 7.93 5.00 3.33
N TRP A 37 7.44 3.86 3.84
CA TRP A 37 7.50 2.57 3.18
C TRP A 37 6.47 2.39 2.04
N LEU A 38 5.65 3.37 1.69
CA LEU A 38 4.86 3.30 0.46
C LEU A 38 5.41 4.29 -0.58
N HIS A 39 5.71 5.53 -0.16
CA HIS A 39 6.23 6.60 -1.01
C HIS A 39 7.74 6.52 -1.24
N GLN A 40 8.22 5.58 -2.07
CA GLN A 40 9.60 5.61 -2.59
C GLN A 40 9.57 5.89 -4.11
N PRO A 41 10.32 6.89 -4.59
CA PRO A 41 10.13 7.48 -5.92
C PRO A 41 10.58 6.61 -7.10
N GLN A 42 11.24 5.47 -6.87
CA GLN A 42 11.93 4.72 -7.92
C GLN A 42 11.16 3.49 -8.45
N TRP A 43 9.98 3.16 -7.94
CA TRP A 43 9.46 1.78 -8.02
C TRP A 43 8.13 1.60 -8.78
N TYR A 44 7.97 2.23 -9.95
CA TYR A 44 6.71 2.16 -10.71
C TYR A 44 6.90 1.71 -12.16
N GLN A 45 7.62 0.61 -12.37
CA GLN A 45 7.86 0.10 -13.72
C GLN A 45 7.00 -1.12 -14.05
N THR A 46 6.44 -1.81 -13.06
CA THR A 46 5.63 -3.01 -13.32
C THR A 46 4.30 -2.63 -13.98
N PRO A 47 4.01 -3.14 -15.18
CA PRO A 47 2.74 -2.91 -15.87
C PRO A 47 1.54 -3.39 -15.04
N ASP A 48 0.43 -2.65 -15.16
CA ASP A 48 -0.78 -2.90 -14.38
C ASP A 48 -1.39 -4.30 -14.58
N HIS A 49 -1.25 -4.89 -15.78
CA HIS A 49 -1.72 -6.25 -16.03
C HIS A 49 -0.91 -7.30 -15.25
N LEU A 50 0.40 -7.12 -15.10
CA LEU A 50 1.24 -7.99 -14.28
C LEU A 50 0.92 -7.80 -12.80
N LEU A 51 0.72 -6.56 -12.34
CA LEU A 51 0.33 -6.30 -10.96
C LEU A 51 -0.99 -6.97 -10.59
N ARG A 52 -1.97 -7.03 -11.51
CA ARG A 52 -3.21 -7.80 -11.27
C ARG A 52 -2.94 -9.29 -11.09
N ALA A 53 -2.08 -9.89 -11.92
CA ALA A 53 -1.71 -11.29 -11.80
C ALA A 53 -1.00 -11.57 -10.46
N PHE A 54 -0.03 -10.72 -10.08
CA PHE A 54 0.64 -10.84 -8.79
C PHE A 54 -0.31 -10.63 -7.61
N ALA A 55 -1.26 -9.69 -7.69
CA ALA A 55 -2.27 -9.51 -6.64
C ALA A 55 -3.07 -10.79 -6.40
N ALA A 56 -3.45 -11.50 -7.48
CA ALA A 56 -4.14 -12.78 -7.40
C ALA A 56 -3.28 -13.86 -6.73
N GLU A 57 -2.03 -14.04 -7.16
CA GLU A 57 -1.12 -15.03 -6.56
C GLU A 57 -0.85 -14.74 -5.08
N PHE A 58 -0.57 -13.48 -4.74
CA PHE A 58 -0.31 -13.10 -3.35
C PHE A 58 -1.52 -13.36 -2.45
N MET A 59 -2.74 -13.08 -2.92
CA MET A 59 -3.93 -13.33 -2.11
C MET A 59 -4.23 -14.81 -1.91
N GLU A 60 -3.93 -15.67 -2.89
CA GLU A 60 -3.98 -17.12 -2.70
C GLU A 60 -2.98 -17.54 -1.61
N LEU A 61 -1.75 -17.03 -1.66
CA LEU A 61 -0.73 -17.31 -0.65
C LEU A 61 -1.09 -16.78 0.74
N PHE A 62 -1.66 -15.57 0.83
CA PHE A 62 -2.12 -15.01 2.10
C PHE A 62 -3.27 -15.80 2.72
N THR A 63 -4.14 -16.37 1.88
CA THR A 63 -5.20 -17.27 2.32
C THR A 63 -4.63 -18.61 2.80
N ARG A 64 -3.61 -19.13 2.11
CA ARG A 64 -2.94 -20.39 2.46
C ARG A 64 -2.06 -20.29 3.71
N TYR A 65 -1.41 -19.15 3.91
CA TYR A 65 -0.47 -18.88 5.00
C TYR A 65 -0.89 -17.66 5.83
N PRO A 66 -2.07 -17.69 6.47
CA PRO A 66 -2.65 -16.49 7.12
C PRO A 66 -1.86 -16.03 8.36
N ASN A 67 -1.03 -16.90 8.93
CA ASN A 67 -0.28 -16.65 10.15
C ASN A 67 1.17 -16.19 9.91
N ASP A 68 1.64 -16.27 8.68
CA ASP A 68 3.04 -16.03 8.29
C ASP A 68 3.23 -14.56 7.93
N ARG A 69 4.45 -14.04 8.08
CA ARG A 69 4.72 -12.62 7.81
C ARG A 69 4.73 -12.36 6.30
N LEU A 70 4.43 -11.12 5.93
CA LEU A 70 4.49 -10.72 4.52
C LEU A 70 5.85 -10.95 3.88
N ALA A 71 6.94 -10.75 4.62
CA ALA A 71 8.30 -10.98 4.14
C ALA A 71 8.54 -12.45 3.77
N ASP A 72 8.10 -13.37 4.63
CA ASP A 72 8.27 -14.82 4.41
C ASP A 72 7.46 -15.27 3.18
N ILE A 73 6.23 -14.75 3.04
CA ILE A 73 5.36 -15.07 1.90
C ILE A 73 5.89 -14.46 0.59
N ALA A 74 6.46 -13.25 0.64
CA ALA A 74 7.10 -12.60 -0.49
C ALA A 74 8.33 -13.37 -0.98
N GLU A 75 9.18 -13.81 -0.05
CA GLU A 75 10.35 -14.64 -0.33
C GLU A 75 9.92 -15.98 -0.94
N TYR A 76 8.88 -16.61 -0.39
CA TYR A 76 8.33 -17.85 -0.94
C TYR A 76 7.90 -17.66 -2.41
N LEU A 77 7.15 -16.61 -2.73
CA LEU A 77 6.71 -16.33 -4.10
C LEU A 77 7.91 -16.14 -5.05
N GLU A 78 8.91 -15.37 -4.62
CA GLU A 78 10.13 -15.08 -5.40
C GLU A 78 10.88 -16.35 -5.85
N PHE A 79 11.03 -17.33 -4.96
CA PHE A 79 11.78 -18.55 -5.28
C PHE A 79 10.94 -19.66 -5.94
N ASN A 80 9.63 -19.70 -5.65
CA ASN A 80 8.79 -20.86 -5.97
C ASN A 80 7.82 -20.64 -7.14
N THR A 81 7.57 -19.41 -7.61
CA THR A 81 6.64 -19.18 -8.74
C THR A 81 7.37 -18.82 -10.03
N LYS A 82 6.87 -19.34 -11.16
CA LYS A 82 7.39 -18.99 -12.48
C LYS A 82 7.11 -17.52 -12.83
N LEU A 83 6.00 -16.97 -12.33
CA LEU A 83 5.61 -15.58 -12.58
C LEU A 83 6.61 -14.59 -11.95
N ALA A 84 7.11 -14.89 -10.74
CA ALA A 84 8.12 -14.07 -10.08
C ALA A 84 9.46 -14.07 -10.85
N ARG A 85 9.87 -15.23 -11.40
CA ARG A 85 11.09 -15.34 -12.22
C ARG A 85 11.05 -14.51 -13.51
N LEU A 86 9.88 -14.06 -13.95
CA LEU A 86 9.69 -13.21 -15.14
C LEU A 86 9.80 -11.71 -14.84
N GLN A 87 9.96 -11.31 -13.57
CA GLN A 87 10.18 -9.93 -13.18
C GLN A 87 11.49 -9.79 -12.42
N GLU A 88 12.32 -8.84 -12.83
CA GLU A 88 13.52 -8.44 -12.09
C GLU A 88 13.06 -7.64 -10.86
N GLY A 89 12.90 -8.32 -9.72
CA GLY A 89 12.41 -7.67 -8.51
C GLY A 89 12.24 -8.61 -7.34
N ASN A 90 12.56 -8.09 -6.14
CA ASN A 90 12.29 -8.77 -4.88
C ASN A 90 10.77 -8.84 -4.62
N GLY A 91 10.27 -9.95 -4.08
CA GLY A 91 8.84 -10.12 -3.77
C GLY A 91 8.25 -9.01 -2.88
N LEU A 92 9.04 -8.45 -1.97
CA LEU A 92 8.63 -7.31 -1.12
C LEU A 92 8.46 -6.01 -1.92
N MET A 93 9.25 -5.81 -2.98
CA MET A 93 9.08 -4.67 -3.88
C MET A 93 7.75 -4.78 -4.64
N LEU A 94 7.40 -5.99 -5.11
CA LEU A 94 6.12 -6.24 -5.76
C LEU A 94 4.96 -6.01 -4.79
N LEU A 95 5.00 -6.56 -3.58
CA LEU A 95 3.98 -6.30 -2.55
C LEU A 95 3.80 -4.82 -2.28
N ARG A 96 4.90 -4.08 -2.15
CA ARG A 96 4.86 -2.65 -1.92
C ARG A 96 4.19 -1.89 -3.07
N GLN A 97 4.48 -2.26 -4.33
CA GLN A 97 3.79 -1.69 -5.49
C GLN A 97 2.29 -2.00 -5.46
N LEU A 98 1.91 -3.21 -5.07
CA LEU A 98 0.50 -3.61 -4.96
C LEU A 98 -0.24 -2.80 -3.90
N PHE A 99 0.39 -2.52 -2.76
CA PHE A 99 -0.18 -1.64 -1.74
C PHE A 99 -0.23 -0.18 -2.19
N ALA A 100 0.86 0.34 -2.76
CA ALA A 100 0.94 1.74 -3.21
C ALA A 100 -0.05 2.05 -4.34
N LYS A 101 -0.31 1.10 -5.25
CA LYS A 101 -1.35 1.22 -6.29
C LYS A 101 -2.73 0.74 -5.84
N HIS A 102 -2.88 0.39 -4.56
CA HIS A 102 -4.14 -0.06 -3.96
C HIS A 102 -4.76 -1.29 -4.63
N TYR A 103 -3.97 -2.22 -5.18
CA TYR A 103 -4.48 -3.55 -5.57
C TYR A 103 -4.76 -4.40 -4.32
N LEU A 104 -3.90 -4.25 -3.32
CA LEU A 104 -4.03 -4.84 -1.99
C LEU A 104 -4.11 -3.72 -0.95
N THR A 105 -4.74 -4.01 0.19
CA THR A 105 -4.89 -3.08 1.31
C THR A 105 -4.57 -3.75 2.63
N PHE A 106 -4.18 -2.93 3.61
CA PHE A 106 -3.92 -3.32 4.99
C PHE A 106 -4.19 -2.11 5.90
N ASP A 107 -4.28 -2.34 7.22
CA ASP A 107 -4.39 -1.26 8.20
C ASP A 107 -3.05 -0.51 8.35
N LEU A 108 -3.00 0.73 7.86
CA LEU A 108 -1.82 1.59 7.94
C LEU A 108 -1.40 1.94 9.37
N MET A 109 -2.24 1.68 10.38
CA MET A 109 -1.88 1.86 11.80
C MET A 109 -1.00 0.72 12.33
N VAL A 110 -0.95 -0.42 11.63
CA VAL A 110 -0.08 -1.55 11.97
C VAL A 110 1.19 -1.48 11.14
N TYR A 111 2.35 -1.39 11.80
CA TYR A 111 3.63 -1.33 11.07
C TYR A 111 3.82 -2.55 10.16
N PHE A 112 4.16 -2.31 8.88
CA PHE A 112 4.09 -3.31 7.82
C PHE A 112 4.92 -4.58 8.09
N THR A 113 6.03 -4.47 8.84
CA THR A 113 6.88 -5.61 9.19
C THR A 113 6.22 -6.61 10.13
N ARG A 114 5.13 -6.22 10.80
CA ARG A 114 4.37 -7.07 11.73
C ARG A 114 3.14 -7.70 11.08
N LEU A 115 2.77 -7.27 9.88
CA LEU A 115 1.61 -7.78 9.16
C LEU A 115 1.82 -9.24 8.77
N LYS A 116 0.71 -9.96 8.75
CA LYS A 116 0.60 -11.36 8.35
C LYS A 116 -0.36 -11.48 7.17
N GLY A 117 -0.38 -12.66 6.54
CA GLY A 117 -1.28 -12.92 5.42
C GLY A 117 -2.76 -12.56 5.71
N ARG A 118 -3.25 -12.87 6.92
CA ARG A 118 -4.64 -12.55 7.30
C ARG A 118 -4.98 -11.06 7.35
N ASP A 119 -3.97 -10.19 7.46
CA ASP A 119 -4.16 -8.75 7.65
C ASP A 119 -4.35 -8.03 6.30
N ILE A 120 -4.27 -8.78 5.19
CA ILE A 120 -4.29 -8.24 3.82
C ILE A 120 -5.63 -8.53 3.16
N SER A 121 -6.12 -7.56 2.39
CA SER A 121 -7.36 -7.68 1.63
C SER A 121 -7.19 -7.20 0.19
N PHE A 122 -8.03 -7.71 -0.71
CA PHE A 122 -8.17 -7.13 -2.03
C PHE A 122 -8.87 -5.78 -1.97
N ASN A 123 -8.45 -4.87 -2.86
CA ASN A 123 -9.28 -3.72 -3.17
C ASN A 123 -10.30 -4.09 -4.25
N THR A 124 -11.53 -4.39 -3.81
CA THR A 124 -12.65 -4.76 -4.69
C THR A 124 -12.92 -3.74 -5.80
N GLY A 125 -12.60 -2.45 -5.59
CA GLY A 125 -12.78 -1.39 -6.59
C GLY A 125 -11.80 -1.44 -7.77
N LYS A 126 -10.58 -1.96 -7.58
CA LYS A 126 -9.55 -2.09 -8.63
C LYS A 126 -9.56 -3.46 -9.33
N VAL A 127 -10.05 -4.49 -8.65
CA VAL A 127 -10.18 -5.85 -9.21
C VAL A 127 -11.26 -5.92 -10.30
N MET A 128 -12.34 -5.13 -10.18
CA MET A 128 -13.48 -5.16 -11.11
C MET A 128 -13.30 -4.35 -12.40
N GLN A 129 -12.35 -3.41 -12.46
CA GLN A 129 -12.08 -2.62 -13.68
C GLN A 129 -11.40 -3.42 -14.81
N GLY A 130 -11.00 -4.68 -14.57
CA GLY A 130 -10.38 -5.56 -15.56
C GLY A 130 -11.34 -6.51 -16.30
N ARG A 131 -12.66 -6.42 -16.08
CA ARG A 131 -13.66 -7.29 -16.74
C ARG A 131 -14.33 -6.67 -17.97
N VAL A 132 -13.91 -5.49 -18.40
CA VAL A 132 -14.43 -4.83 -19.61
C VAL A 132 -13.25 -4.45 -20.50
N SER A 133 -12.82 -5.40 -21.34
CA SER A 133 -12.09 -5.19 -22.60
C SER A 133 -12.26 -6.45 -23.43
#